data_AF-A0A495JDN3-F1
#
_entry.id   AF-A0A495JDN3-F1
#
_cell.length_a   1.000
_cell.length_b   1.000
_cell.length_c   1.000
_cell.angle_alpha   90.00
_cell.angle_beta   90.00
_cell.angle_gamma   90.00
#
_symmetry.space_group_name_H-M   'P 1'
#
loop_
_entity.id
_entity.type
_entity.pdbx_description
1 polymer ?
#
loop_
_entity_poly.entity_id
_entity_poly.type
_entity_poly.pdbx_seq_one_letter_code
_entity_poly.pdbx_strand_id
1 'polypeptide(L)'
;MAEVNVDYDRIHTVSGRLTTEGAEIADVLKGLNTSVTELLTSQGGLWMQQASPVMSSQYTEFTASLTKAVSNLETFAASFAAIVKNLSDMDQALSAPPPAQ
;
A
#
# COMPACT_ATOMS: atom_id res chain seq x y z
N MET A 1 -29.67 14.07 16.16
CA MET A 1 -28.19 13.89 16.20
C MET A 1 -27.82 13.29 14.86
N ALA A 2 -26.77 13.78 14.20
CA ALA A 2 -26.42 13.34 12.85
C ALA A 2 -26.34 11.80 12.81
N GLU A 3 -27.07 11.17 11.89
CA GLU A 3 -27.05 9.71 11.65
C GLU A 3 -25.68 9.33 11.08
N VAL A 4 -24.71 9.18 11.97
CA VAL A 4 -23.40 8.63 11.65
C VAL A 4 -23.59 7.11 11.55
N ASN A 5 -23.97 6.64 10.36
CA ASN A 5 -24.02 5.22 10.05
C ASN A 5 -22.65 4.76 9.56
N VAL A 6 -21.90 4.07 10.42
CA VAL A 6 -20.54 3.61 10.14
C VAL A 6 -20.57 2.11 9.96
N ASP A 7 -20.30 1.67 8.74
CA ASP A 7 -20.14 0.26 8.41
C ASP A 7 -18.69 -0.15 8.61
N TYR A 8 -18.37 -0.56 9.85
CA TYR A 8 -17.03 -0.97 10.27
C TYR A 8 -16.50 -2.14 9.46
N ASP A 9 -17.36 -3.10 9.09
CA ASP A 9 -17.00 -4.29 8.33
C ASP A 9 -16.59 -3.93 6.91
N ARG A 10 -17.33 -3.01 6.27
CA ARG A 10 -17.00 -2.53 4.93
C ARG A 10 -15.69 -1.73 4.93
N ILE A 11 -15.47 -0.90 5.94
CA ILE A 11 -14.19 -0.17 6.07
C ILE A 11 -13.04 -1.16 6.26
N HIS A 12 -13.20 -2.15 7.15
CA HIS A 12 -12.16 -3.16 7.37
C HIS A 12 -11.87 -3.96 6.10
N THR A 13 -12.91 -4.34 5.35
CA THR A 13 -12.80 -5.06 4.08
C THR A 13 -11.98 -4.26 3.06
N VAL A 14 -12.30 -2.98 2.86
CA VAL A 14 -11.59 -2.13 1.91
C VAL A 14 -10.14 -1.89 2.34
N SER A 15 -9.89 -1.59 3.62
CA SER A 15 -8.54 -1.43 4.14
C SER A 15 -7.71 -2.70 3.97
N GLY A 16 -8.29 -3.88 4.25
CA GLY A 16 -7.63 -5.16 4.05
C GLY A 16 -7.24 -5.38 2.59
N ARG A 17 -8.15 -5.09 1.64
CA ARG A 17 -7.85 -5.17 0.21
C ARG A 17 -6.73 -4.22 -0.20
N LEU A 18 -6.75 -2.97 0.27
CA LEU A 18 -5.69 -1.99 -0.04
C LEU A 18 -4.31 -2.46 0.43
N THR A 19 -4.23 -3.09 1.60
CA THR A 19 -2.99 -3.67 2.11
C THR A 19 -2.55 -4.90 1.31
N THR A 20 -3.45 -5.87 1.11
CA THR A 20 -3.12 -7.13 0.41
C THR A 20 -2.79 -6.90 -1.05
N GLU A 21 -3.67 -6.25 -1.80
CA GLU A 21 -3.46 -5.99 -3.23
C GLU A 21 -2.28 -5.02 -3.45
N GLY A 22 -2.06 -4.06 -2.52
CA GLY A 22 -0.89 -3.19 -2.54
C GLY A 22 0.43 -3.96 -2.40
N ALA A 23 0.49 -4.91 -1.46
CA ALA A 23 1.67 -5.77 -1.29
C ALA A 23 1.91 -6.66 -2.51
N GLU A 24 0.86 -7.26 -3.08
CA GLU A 24 0.96 -8.07 -4.29
C GLU A 24 1.50 -7.26 -5.48
N ILE A 25 1.02 -6.03 -5.68
CA ILE A 25 1.52 -5.14 -6.73
C ILE A 25 3.00 -4.82 -6.49
N ALA A 26 3.40 -4.53 -5.25
CA ALA A 26 4.80 -4.25 -4.92
C ALA A 26 5.73 -5.44 -5.24
N ASP A 27 5.29 -6.67 -4.97
CA ASP A 27 6.03 -7.88 -5.31
C ASP A 27 6.14 -8.10 -6.82
N VAL A 28 5.06 -7.84 -7.57
CA VAL A 28 5.08 -7.89 -9.03
C VAL A 28 6.07 -6.88 -9.60
N LEU A 29 6.03 -5.63 -9.12
CA LEU A 29 6.96 -4.58 -9.56
C LEU A 29 8.43 -4.95 -9.29
N LYS A 30 8.70 -5.54 -8.12
CA LYS A 30 10.03 -6.04 -7.77
C LYS A 30 10.48 -7.16 -8.72
N GLY A 31 9.60 -8.12 -9.01
CA GLY A 31 9.89 -9.21 -9.95
C GLY A 31 10.17 -8.74 -11.37
N LEU A 32 9.42 -7.74 -11.84
CA LEU A 32 9.66 -7.11 -13.14
C LEU A 32 11.00 -6.38 -13.18
N ASN A 33 11.36 -5.64 -12.13
CA ASN A 33 12.67 -5.00 -12.02
C ASN A 33 13.80 -6.01 -12.05
N THR A 34 13.70 -7.11 -11.30
CA THR A 34 14.67 -8.21 -11.38
C THR A 34 14.79 -8.73 -12.81
N SER A 35 13.68 -9.06 -13.46
CA SER A 35 13.67 -9.58 -14.84
C SER A 35 14.34 -8.63 -15.84
N VAL A 36 14.07 -7.32 -15.74
CA VAL A 36 14.70 -6.32 -16.60
C VAL A 36 16.18 -6.17 -16.29
N THR A 37 16.58 -6.11 -15.02
CA THR A 37 17.99 -6.00 -14.66
C THR A 37 18.80 -7.22 -15.12
N GLU A 38 18.24 -8.43 -15.01
CA GLU A 38 18.86 -9.67 -15.50
C GLU A 38 19.04 -9.67 -17.02
N LEU A 39 18.01 -9.22 -17.76
CA LEU A 39 18.06 -9.10 -19.22
C LEU A 39 19.21 -8.19 -19.69
N LEU A 40 19.54 -7.17 -18.88
CA LEU A 40 20.58 -6.17 -19.15
C LEU A 40 21.97 -6.53 -18.59
N THR A 41 22.18 -7.76 -18.11
CA THR A 41 23.52 -8.26 -17.70
C THR A 41 24.29 -8.87 -18.89
N SER A 42 25.61 -9.00 -18.81
CA SER A 42 26.42 -9.59 -19.89
C SER A 42 26.13 -11.06 -20.19
N GLN A 43 25.50 -11.76 -19.24
CA GLN A 43 24.96 -13.11 -19.42
C GLN A 43 23.47 -13.11 -19.81
N GLY A 44 22.84 -11.95 -19.80
CA GLY A 44 21.45 -11.71 -20.17
C GLY A 44 21.24 -11.59 -21.69
N GLY A 45 19.97 -11.54 -22.09
CA GLY A 45 19.56 -11.54 -23.49
C GLY A 45 19.69 -10.21 -24.24
N LEU A 46 19.96 -9.08 -23.55
CA LEU A 46 20.03 -7.74 -24.15
C LEU A 46 21.12 -6.88 -23.50
N TRP A 47 22.37 -7.36 -23.50
CA TRP A 47 23.48 -6.56 -23.01
C TRP A 47 24.08 -5.65 -24.07
N MET A 48 24.20 -4.38 -23.73
CA MET A 48 24.91 -3.35 -24.47
C MET A 48 25.78 -2.59 -23.48
N GLN A 49 27.11 -2.63 -23.66
CA GLN A 49 28.08 -2.11 -22.68
C GLN A 49 27.82 -0.68 -22.20
N GLN A 50 27.38 0.20 -23.10
CA GLN A 50 27.10 1.61 -22.77
C GLN A 50 25.64 1.88 -22.38
N ALA A 51 24.69 1.17 -22.99
CA ALA A 51 23.26 1.45 -22.83
C ALA A 51 22.61 0.67 -21.66
N SER A 52 23.04 -0.57 -21.40
CA SER A 52 22.46 -1.41 -20.33
C SER A 52 22.53 -0.78 -18.94
N PRO A 53 23.64 -0.12 -18.51
CA PRO A 53 23.68 0.54 -17.21
C PRO A 53 22.66 1.68 -17.10
N VAL A 54 22.50 2.46 -18.17
CA VAL A 54 21.56 3.59 -18.22
C VAL A 54 20.11 3.08 -18.20
N MET A 55 19.80 2.07 -19.00
CA MET A 55 18.48 1.44 -19.04
C MET A 55 18.11 0.80 -17.68
N SER A 56 19.07 0.13 -17.03
CA SER A 56 18.89 -0.46 -15.71
C SER A 56 18.58 0.60 -14.65
N SER A 57 19.30 1.73 -14.67
CA SER A 57 19.02 2.87 -13.77
C SER A 57 17.63 3.44 -14.00
N GLN A 58 17.26 3.72 -15.25
CA GLN A 58 15.94 4.27 -15.59
C GLN A 58 14.81 3.34 -15.16
N TYR A 59 14.96 2.02 -15.34
CA TYR A 59 13.96 1.06 -14.92
C TYR A 59 13.87 0.93 -13.39
N THR A 60 15.00 1.02 -12.70
CA THR A 60 15.06 1.06 -11.24
C THR A 60 14.33 2.29 -10.70
N GLU A 61 14.57 3.47 -11.27
CA GLU A 61 13.89 4.72 -10.91
C GLU A 61 12.39 4.66 -11.18
N PHE A 62 12.01 4.13 -12.35
CA PHE A 62 10.62 3.88 -12.70
C PHE A 62 9.93 2.97 -11.68
N THR A 63 10.53 1.81 -11.38
CA THR A 63 10.01 0.86 -10.40
C THR A 63 9.90 1.51 -9.02
N ALA A 64 10.91 2.26 -8.58
CA ALA A 64 10.88 2.98 -7.31
C ALA A 64 9.73 4.00 -7.25
N SER A 65 9.46 4.72 -8.34
CA SER A 65 8.34 5.67 -8.41
C SER A 65 6.98 4.98 -8.26
N LEU A 66 6.80 3.81 -8.88
CA LEU A 66 5.60 3.01 -8.77
C LEU A 66 5.44 2.40 -7.38
N THR A 67 6.50 1.82 -6.82
CA THR A 67 6.49 1.27 -5.45
C THR A 67 6.11 2.35 -4.44
N LYS A 68 6.62 3.57 -4.60
CA LYS A 68 6.22 4.70 -3.76
C LYS A 68 4.73 5.05 -3.91
N ALA A 69 4.20 5.04 -5.14
CA ALA A 69 2.77 5.27 -5.36
C ALA A 69 1.92 4.17 -4.69
N VAL A 70 2.35 2.91 -4.79
CA VAL A 70 1.69 1.74 -4.18
C VAL A 70 1.74 1.81 -2.65
N SER A 71 2.83 2.28 -2.05
CA SER A 71 2.91 2.48 -0.58
C SER A 71 1.88 3.50 -0.04
N ASN A 72 1.35 4.38 -0.89
CA ASN A 72 0.26 5.26 -0.46
C ASN A 72 -1.03 4.48 -0.17
N LEU A 73 -1.23 3.30 -0.77
CA LEU A 73 -2.37 2.43 -0.46
C LEU A 73 -2.34 1.97 1.00
N GLU A 74 -1.16 1.66 1.53
CA GLU A 74 -0.98 1.35 2.96
C GLU A 74 -1.34 2.55 3.84
N THR A 75 -0.97 3.76 3.41
CA THR A 75 -1.31 5.00 4.12
C THR A 75 -2.82 5.24 4.16
N PHE A 76 -3.53 4.97 3.06
CA PHE A 76 -5.00 5.04 3.03
C PHE A 76 -5.63 3.98 3.93
N ALA A 77 -5.16 2.74 3.87
CA ALA A 77 -5.62 1.65 4.75
C ALA A 77 -5.44 1.99 6.24
N ALA A 78 -4.28 2.53 6.61
CA ALA A 78 -3.99 2.98 7.97
C ALA A 78 -4.90 4.14 8.42
N SER A 79 -5.18 5.08 7.51
CA SER A 79 -6.09 6.20 7.78
C SER A 79 -7.51 5.71 8.08
N PHE A 80 -8.01 4.75 7.30
CA PHE A 80 -9.31 4.14 7.55
C PHE A 80 -9.36 3.36 8.87
N ALA A 81 -8.30 2.62 9.20
CA ALA A 81 -8.20 1.92 10.49
C ALA A 81 -8.21 2.90 11.67
N ALA A 82 -7.51 4.05 11.55
CA ALA A 82 -7.52 5.09 12.57
C ALA A 82 -8.89 5.74 12.74
N ILE A 83 -9.62 5.99 11.64
CA ILE A 83 -11.00 6.51 11.68
C ILE A 83 -11.91 5.53 12.42
N VAL A 84 -11.86 4.24 12.06
CA VAL A 84 -12.65 3.19 12.73
C VAL A 84 -12.35 3.13 14.22
N LYS A 85 -11.07 3.16 14.59
CA LYS A 85 -10.67 3.15 15.99
C LYS A 85 -11.24 4.34 16.77
N ASN A 86 -11.08 5.55 16.24
CA ASN A 86 -11.58 6.75 16.91
C ASN A 86 -13.11 6.74 17.07
N LEU A 87 -13.83 6.26 16.06
CA LEU A 87 -15.29 6.15 16.10
C LEU A 87 -15.75 5.10 17.12
N SER A 88 -15.08 3.93 17.14
CA SER A 88 -15.35 2.89 18.14
C SER A 88 -15.06 3.35 19.57
N ASP A 89 -13.94 4.05 19.79
CA ASP A 89 -13.57 4.56 21.11
C ASP A 89 -14.60 5.61 21.60
N MET A 90 -15.10 6.46 20.69
CA MET A 90 -16.13 7.45 20.98
C MET A 90 -17.50 6.80 21.29
N ASP A 91 -17.89 5.78 20.53
CA ASP A 91 -19.14 5.04 20.75
C ASP A 91 -19.15 4.32 22.11
N GLN A 92 -18.02 3.73 22.49
CA GLN A 92 -17.85 3.11 23.82
C GLN A 92 -17.91 4.14 24.95
N ALA A 93 -17.31 5.32 24.78
CA ALA A 93 -17.36 6.39 25.78
C ALA A 93 -18.78 6.93 25.99
N LEU A 94 -19.58 7.01 24.92
CA LEU A 94 -20.98 7.45 24.98
C LEU A 94 -21.92 6.36 25.52
N SER A 95 -21.56 5.09 25.34
CA SER A 95 -22.33 3.93 25.81
C SER A 95 -22.02 3.57 27.28
N ALA A 96 -21.00 4.16 27.89
CA ALA A 96 -20.66 3.91 29.29
C ALA A 96 -21.74 4.50 30.23
N PRO A 97 -22.28 3.72 31.19
CA PRO A 97 -23.25 4.24 32.14
C PRO A 97 -22.63 5.37 32.98
N PRO A 98 -23.40 6.40 33.37
CA PRO A 98 -22.87 7.48 34.21
C PRO A 98 -22.29 6.89 35.51
N PRO A 99 -21.20 7.46 36.03
CA PRO A 99 -20.61 6.99 37.27
C PRO A 99 -21.68 7.01 38.38
N ALA A 100 -21.83 5.88 39.08
CA ALA A 100 -22.74 5.76 40.21
C ALA A 100 -22.36 6.82 41.26
N GLN A 101 -23.30 7.73 41.53
CA GLN A 101 -23.19 8.72 42.61
C GLN A 101 -23.42 8.06 43.97
#